data_AF-A0A433ELL4-F1
#
_entry.id   AF-A0A433ELL4-F1
#
_cell.length_a   1.000
_cell.length_b   1.000
_cell.length_c   1.000
_cell.angle_alpha   90.00
_cell.angle_beta   90.00
_cell.angle_gamma   90.00
#
_symmetry.space_group_name_H-M   'P 1'
#
loop_
_entity.id
_entity.type
_entity.pdbx_description
1 polymer ?
#
loop_
_entity_poly.entity_id
_entity_poly.type
_entity_poly.pdbx_seq_one_letter_code
_entity_poly.pdbx_strand_id
1 'polypeptide(L)' 'MNKIHSYYLIGFILFSAILNEFLGSESIGVKLLCSVLLITTFVFASLFHSLKVRVARDKKTSIK' A
#
# COMPACT_ATOMS: atom_id res chain seq x y z
N MET A 1 -14.96 7.69 -2.37
CA MET A 1 -13.90 6.65 -2.38
C MET A 1 -12.60 7.10 -3.08
N ASN A 2 -12.55 8.25 -3.77
CA ASN A 2 -11.35 8.66 -4.56
C ASN A 2 -10.16 9.24 -3.78
N LYS A 3 -10.34 10.02 -2.71
CA LYS A 3 -9.21 10.75 -2.08
C LYS A 3 -8.21 9.83 -1.36
N ILE A 4 -8.70 8.74 -0.76
CA ILE A 4 -7.89 7.84 0.07
C ILE A 4 -7.01 6.96 -0.81
N HIS A 5 -7.55 6.44 -1.92
CA HIS A 5 -6.79 5.63 -2.87
C HIS A 5 -5.65 6.45 -3.49
N SER A 6 -5.88 7.75 -3.72
CA SER A 6 -4.88 8.68 -4.23
C SER A 6 -3.70 8.90 -3.26
N TYR A 7 -3.95 8.90 -1.95
CA TYR A 7 -2.89 9.12 -0.94
C TYR A 7 -1.95 7.92 -0.84
N TYR A 8 -2.52 6.72 -0.82
CA TYR A 8 -1.74 5.48 -0.87
C TYR A 8 -0.93 5.40 -2.16
N LEU A 9 -1.53 5.75 -3.30
CA LEU A 9 -0.88 5.68 -4.60
C LEU A 9 0.32 6.63 -4.71
N ILE A 10 0.20 7.84 -4.14
CA ILE A 10 1.34 8.77 -4.03
C ILE A 10 2.45 8.18 -3.15
N GLY A 11 2.11 7.58 -2.01
CA GLY A 11 3.08 6.90 -1.15
C GLY A 11 3.79 5.75 -1.89
N PHE A 12 3.03 4.96 -2.64
CA PHE A 12 3.56 3.86 -3.44
C PHE A 12 4.56 4.35 -4.50
N ILE A 13 4.22 5.41 -5.24
CA ILE A 13 5.11 5.99 -6.25
C ILE A 13 6.40 6.52 -5.59
N LEU A 14 6.28 7.23 -4.47
CA LEU A 14 7.43 7.79 -3.75
C LEU A 14 8.37 6.69 -3.25
N PHE A 15 7.83 5.67 -2.57
CA PHE A 15 8.62 4.54 -2.08
C PHE A 15 9.23 3.74 -3.23
N SER A 16 8.52 3.58 -4.34
CA SER A 16 9.04 2.87 -5.52
C SER A 16 10.20 3.63 -6.17
N ALA A 17 10.14 4.97 -6.23
CA ALA A 17 11.22 5.80 -6.76
C ALA A 17 12.48 5.74 -5.88
N ILE A 18 12.31 5.88 -4.56
CA ILE A 18 13.40 5.77 -3.60
C ILE A 18 14.05 4.39 -3.67
N LEU A 19 13.24 3.33 -3.71
CA LEU A 19 13.75 1.97 -3.74
C LEU A 19 14.48 1.66 -5.06
N ASN A 20 14.01 2.21 -6.17
CA ASN A 20 14.68 2.06 -7.47
C ASN A 20 16.07 2.70 -7.49
N GLU A 21 16.22 3.89 -6.90
CA GLU A 21 17.52 4.56 -6.76
C GLU A 21 18.47 3.76 -5.88
N PHE A 22 17.98 3.24 -4.75
CA PHE A 22 18.76 2.44 -3.81
C PHE A 22 19.23 1.11 -4.39
N LEU A 23 18.45 0.53 -5.30
CA LEU A 23 18.75 -0.76 -5.94
C LEU A 23 19.56 -0.61 -7.23
N GLY A 24 19.96 0.60 -7.64
CA GLY A 24 20.66 0.84 -8.91
C GLY A 24 21.80 -0.16 -9.19
N SER A 25 22.63 -0.44 -8.19
CA SER A 25 23.78 -1.35 -8.23
C SER A 25 23.48 -2.82 -7.93
N GLU A 26 22.25 -3.16 -7.55
CA GLU A 26 21.88 -4.49 -7.05
C GLU A 26 21.46 -5.46 -8.16
N SER A 27 21.56 -6.75 -7.86
CA SER A 27 21.16 -7.84 -8.76
C SER A 27 19.68 -7.78 -9.13
N ILE A 28 19.34 -8.27 -10.32
CA ILE A 28 17.96 -8.29 -10.84
C ILE A 28 17.00 -9.05 -9.90
N GLY A 29 17.51 -10.06 -9.18
CA GLY A 29 16.73 -10.84 -8.21
C GLY A 29 16.30 -9.99 -7.01
N VAL A 30 17.21 -9.19 -6.44
CA VAL A 30 16.92 -8.28 -5.32
C VAL A 30 15.91 -7.22 -5.76
N LYS A 31 16.03 -6.71 -6.99
CA LYS A 31 15.07 -5.77 -7.59
C LYS A 31 13.65 -6.33 -7.63
N LEU A 32 13.49 -7.55 -8.15
CA LEU A 32 12.20 -8.22 -8.21
C LEU A 32 11.62 -8.49 -6.82
N LEU A 33 12.42 -8.99 -5.88
CA LEU A 33 11.99 -9.26 -4.51
C LEU A 33 11.47 -7.99 -3.82
N CYS A 34 12.20 -6.90 -3.96
CA CYS A 34 11.84 -5.59 -3.42
C CYS A 34 10.54 -5.04 -4.01
N SER A 35 10.36 -5.13 -5.34
CA SER A 35 9.10 -4.71 -5.98
C SER A 35 7.91 -5.56 -5.53
N VAL A 36 8.08 -6.88 -5.39
CA VAL A 36 7.02 -7.78 -4.91
C VAL A 36 6.64 -7.46 -3.47
N LEU A 37 7.63 -7.22 -2.59
CA LEU A 37 7.41 -6.80 -1.20
C LEU A 37 6.67 -5.46 -1.12
N LEU A 38 7.04 -4.48 -1.97
CA LEU A 38 6.36 -3.18 -2.04
C LEU A 38 4.89 -3.33 -2.44
N ILE A 39 4.62 -4.11 -3.49
CA ILE A 39 3.26 -4.32 -4.00
C ILE A 39 2.39 -5.04 -2.97
N THR A 40 2.90 -6.12 -2.37
CA THR A 40 2.16 -6.85 -1.35
C THR A 40 1.86 -5.98 -0.14
N THR A 41 2.84 -5.22 0.35
CA THR A 41 2.61 -4.27 1.47
C THR A 41 1.57 -3.22 1.13
N PHE A 42 1.60 -2.68 -0.09
CA PHE A 42 0.62 -1.70 -0.57
C PHE A 42 -0.80 -2.28 -0.64
N VAL A 43 -0.95 -3.49 -1.19
CA VAL A 43 -2.23 -4.20 -1.27
C VAL A 43 -2.76 -4.49 0.13
N PHE A 44 -1.91 -4.99 1.03
CA PHE A 44 -2.29 -5.26 2.42
C PHE A 44 -2.73 -3.99 3.15
N ALA A 45 -1.98 -2.88 3.03
CA ALA A 45 -2.35 -1.61 3.65
C ALA A 45 -3.70 -1.08 3.12
N SER A 46 -3.92 -1.18 1.81
CA SER A 46 -5.17 -0.78 1.16
C SER A 46 -6.36 -1.63 1.62
N LEU A 47 -6.18 -2.95 1.67
CA LEU A 47 -7.20 -3.90 2.15
C LEU A 47 -7.49 -3.71 3.64
N PHE A 48 -6.45 -3.58 4.47
CA PHE A 48 -6.59 -3.35 5.90
C PHE A 48 -7.33 -2.05 6.19
N HIS A 49 -7.00 -0.97 5.48
CA HIS A 49 -7.72 0.29 5.60
C HIS A 49 -9.18 0.16 5.16
N SER A 50 -9.45 -0.53 4.05
CA SER A 50 -10.81 -0.80 3.56
C SER A 50 -11.63 -1.62 4.56
N LEU A 51 -11.03 -2.66 5.14
CA LEU A 51 -11.62 -3.49 6.20
C LEU A 51 -11.88 -2.67 7.47
N LYS A 52 -10.91 -1.86 7.92
CA LYS A 52 -11.07 -0.97 9.09
C LYS A 52 -12.25 -0.01 8.90
N VAL A 53 -12.38 0.59 7.72
CA VAL A 53 -13.50 1.50 7.39
C VAL A 53 -14.83 0.75 7.33
N ARG A 54 -14.84 -0.50 6.84
CA ARG A 54 -16.04 -1.36 6.82
C ARG A 54 -16.47 -1.74 8.24
N VAL A 55 -15.56 -2.24 9.06
CA VAL A 55 -15.82 -2.61 10.47
C VAL A 55 -16.29 -1.40 11.29
N ALA A 56 -15.69 -0.23 11.10
CA ALA A 56 -16.12 0.99 11.80
C ALA A 56 -17.54 1.42 11.39
N ARG A 57 -17.95 1.17 10.14
CA ARG A 57 -19.33 1.40 9.69
C ARG A 57 -20.31 0.40 10.30
N ASP A 58 -19.99 -0.89 10.27
CA ASP A 58 -20.82 -1.95 10.88
C ASP A 58 -21.04 -1.70 12.38
N LYS A 59 -20.00 -1.32 13.13
CA LYS A 59 -20.14 -0.95 14.55
C LYS A 59 -21.05 0.25 14.78
N LYS A 60 -21.11 1.21 13.84
CA LYS A 60 -21.93 2.40 13.97
C LYS A 60 -23.42 2.13 13.67
N THR A 61 -23.70 1.12 12.84
CA THR A 61 -25.07 0.67 12.52
C THR A 61 -25.66 -0.21 13.62
N SER A 62 -24.84 -1.00 14.33
CA SER A 62 -25.29 -1.87 15.43
C SER A 62 -25.61 -1.12 16.75
N ILE A 63 -25.31 0.18 16.85
CA ILE A 63 -25.58 1.02 18.03
C ILE A 63 -26.83 1.91 17.82
N LYS A 64 -27.55 1.72 16.71
CA LYS A 64 -28.79 2.45 16.40
C LYS A 64 -29.96 1.47 16.29
#